data_AF-A0A948QAH6-F1
#
_entry.id   AF-A0A948QAH6-F1
#
_cell.length_a   1.000
_cell.length_b   1.000
_cell.length_c   1.000
_cell.angle_alpha   90.00
_cell.angle_beta   90.00
_cell.angle_gamma   90.00
#
_symmetry.space_group_name_H-M   'P 1'
#
loop_
_entity.id
_entity.type
_entity.pdbx_description
1 polymer ?
#
loop_
_entity_poly.entity_id
_entity_poly.type
_entity_poly.pdbx_seq_one_letter_code
_entity_poly.pdbx_strand_id
1 'polypeptide(L)'
;MSEETFLIDCPMCEARIEVERRTGKVVKHWGKPKLKKGEDPFKKALEDIKKNENKLDDYFSNAQSSMEDKKKELLEKFEKEKKRIKDSGDTSRPISPMDLD
;
A
#
# COMPACT_ATOMS: atom_id res chain seq x y z
N MET A 1 -29.82 -18.71 20.01
CA MET A 1 -30.65 -17.59 20.52
C MET A 1 -29.94 -16.33 20.10
N SER A 2 -30.55 -15.56 19.20
CA SER A 2 -29.99 -14.30 18.70
C SER A 2 -29.75 -13.35 19.86
N GLU A 3 -28.49 -13.00 20.10
CA GLU A 3 -28.09 -11.96 21.05
C GLU A 3 -28.62 -10.62 20.53
N GLU A 4 -29.80 -10.24 21.00
CA GLU A 4 -30.42 -8.97 20.68
C GLU A 4 -29.74 -7.89 21.50
N THR A 5 -28.93 -7.06 20.85
CA THR A 5 -28.33 -5.87 21.43
C THR A 5 -29.12 -4.62 21.00
N PHE A 6 -29.25 -3.65 21.90
CA PHE A 6 -29.81 -2.34 21.60
C PHE A 6 -28.70 -1.31 21.45
N LEU A 7 -28.85 -0.46 20.44
CA LEU A 7 -28.02 0.73 20.26
C LEU A 7 -28.77 1.93 20.86
N ILE A 8 -28.23 2.48 21.94
CA ILE A 8 -28.81 3.61 22.68
C ILE A 8 -27.77 4.73 22.75
N ASP A 9 -28.21 5.97 22.56
CA ASP A 9 -27.36 7.13 22.75
C ASP A 9 -27.37 7.56 24.23
N CYS A 10 -26.19 7.72 24.82
CA CYS A 10 -26.07 8.09 26.22
C CYS A 10 -26.51 9.54 26.45
N PRO A 11 -27.43 9.84 27.37
CA PRO A 11 -27.86 11.22 27.62
C PRO A 11 -26.79 12.11 28.26
N MET A 12 -25.70 11.54 28.79
CA MET A 12 -24.63 12.29 29.46
C MET A 12 -23.47 12.65 28.53
N CYS A 13 -23.04 11.73 27.67
CA CYS A 13 -21.87 11.92 26.80
C CYS A 13 -22.22 11.84 25.30
N GLU A 14 -23.49 11.62 24.97
CA GLU A 14 -24.02 11.46 23.60
C GLU A 14 -23.31 10.35 22.79
N ALA A 15 -22.54 9.48 23.46
CA ALA A 15 -21.87 8.36 22.84
C ALA A 15 -22.86 7.26 22.51
N ARG A 16 -22.58 6.50 21.46
CA ARG A 16 -23.44 5.39 21.04
C ARG A 16 -23.02 4.13 21.80
N ILE A 17 -23.94 3.60 22.59
CA ILE A 17 -23.71 2.47 23.48
C ILE A 17 -24.46 1.26 22.96
N GLU A 18 -23.79 0.12 22.91
CA GLU A 18 -24.40 -1.17 22.66
C GLU A 18 -24.68 -1.87 23.99
N VAL A 19 -25.95 -2.20 24.22
CA VAL A 19 -26.44 -2.76 25.49
C VAL A 19 -27.09 -4.12 25.22
N GLU A 20 -26.77 -5.11 26.04
CA GLU A 20 -27.39 -6.43 25.96
C GLU A 20 -28.83 -6.39 26.49
N ARG A 21 -29.80 -6.88 25.70
CA ARG A 21 -31.24 -6.81 26.03
C ARG A 21 -31.63 -7.54 27.32
N ARG A 22 -30.93 -8.60 27.70
CA ARG A 22 -31.28 -9.44 28.86
C ARG A 22 -30.78 -8.91 30.19
N THR A 23 -29.57 -8.35 30.22
CA THR A 23 -28.91 -7.96 31.48
C THR A 23 -28.80 -6.45 31.64
N GLY A 24 -29.03 -5.67 30.58
CA GLY A 24 -28.80 -4.23 30.59
C GLY A 24 -27.33 -3.84 30.70
N LYS A 25 -26.41 -4.80 30.56
CA LYS A 25 -24.97 -4.52 30.60
C LYS A 25 -24.51 -3.86 29.31
N VAL A 26 -23.63 -2.88 29.45
CA VAL A 26 -22.95 -2.23 28.33
C VAL A 26 -21.91 -3.19 27.78
N VAL A 27 -22.08 -3.59 26.52
CA VAL A 27 -21.17 -4.49 25.82
C VAL A 27 -20.06 -3.68 25.14
N LYS A 28 -20.43 -2.57 24.48
CA LYS A 28 -19.48 -1.68 23.79
C LYS A 28 -19.88 -0.22 23.93
N HIS A 29 -18.87 0.63 24.06
CA HIS A 29 -19.02 2.08 24.10
C HIS A 29 -18.26 2.71 22.93
N TRP A 30 -19.01 3.20 21.94
CA TRP A 30 -18.44 3.87 20.78
C TRP A 30 -18.34 5.37 21.08
N GLY A 31 -17.12 5.84 21.32
CA GLY A 31 -16.87 7.27 21.48
C GLY A 31 -17.34 8.03 20.24
N LYS A 32 -17.96 9.20 20.42
CA LYS A 32 -18.40 10.04 19.28
C LYS A 32 -17.23 10.22 18.31
N PRO A 33 -17.40 9.94 17.00
CA PRO A 33 -16.46 10.44 16.02
C PRO A 33 -16.44 11.96 16.21
N LYS A 34 -15.29 12.49 16.62
CA LYS A 34 -15.07 13.93 16.71
C LYS A 34 -15.08 14.46 15.28
N LEU A 35 -16.28 14.68 14.74
CA LEU A 35 -16.47 15.51 13.56
C LEU A 35 -15.98 16.89 14.00
N LYS A 36 -14.74 17.23 13.61
CA LYS A 36 -14.19 18.56 13.82
C LYS A 36 -15.12 19.54 13.09
N LYS A 37 -16.00 20.22 13.83
CA LYS A 37 -16.83 21.30 13.30
C LYS A 37 -15.90 22.35 12.71
N GLY A 38 -15.81 22.42 11.37
CA GLY A 38 -15.08 23.48 10.67
C GLY A 38 -14.27 23.07 9.45
N GLU A 39 -13.98 21.78 9.24
CA GLU A 39 -13.27 21.30 8.04
C GLU A 39 -14.26 20.58 7.13
N ASP A 40 -14.54 21.15 5.97
CA ASP A 40 -15.46 20.58 4.98
C ASP A 40 -14.90 19.20 4.56
N PRO A 41 -15.52 18.08 4.96
CA PRO A 41 -14.95 16.74 4.77
C PRO A 41 -14.69 16.44 3.28
N PHE A 42 -15.42 17.11 2.40
CA PHE A 42 -15.24 17.04 0.96
C PHE A 42 -13.92 17.68 0.50
N LYS A 43 -13.55 18.84 1.03
CA LYS A 43 -12.28 19.51 0.68
C LYS A 43 -11.08 18.69 1.11
N LYS A 44 -11.13 18.10 2.30
CA LYS A 44 -10.09 17.21 2.80
C LYS A 44 -9.96 15.95 1.97
N ALA A 45 -11.09 15.32 1.60
CA ALA A 45 -11.10 14.16 0.72
C ALA A 45 -10.48 14.50 -0.66
N LEU A 46 -10.78 15.67 -1.22
CA LEU A 46 -10.18 16.12 -2.48
C LEU A 46 -8.66 16.35 -2.37
N GLU A 47 -8.18 16.94 -1.28
CA GLU A 47 -6.75 17.11 -1.03
C GLU A 47 -6.03 15.76 -0.85
N ASP A 48 -6.66 14.83 -0.15
CA ASP A 48 -6.12 13.48 0.05
C ASP A 48 -6.07 12.69 -1.26
N ILE A 49 -7.08 12.83 -2.14
CA ILE A 49 -7.07 12.25 -3.49
C ILE A 49 -5.90 12.81 -4.30
N LYS A 50 -5.74 14.14 -4.37
CA LYS A 50 -4.62 14.76 -5.10
C LYS A 50 -3.25 14.35 -4.56
N LYS A 51 -3.11 14.24 -3.24
CA LYS A 51 -1.87 13.75 -2.61
C LYS A 51 -1.58 12.29 -2.97
N ASN A 52 -2.62 11.46 -3.08
CA ASN A 52 -2.46 10.07 -3.48
C ASN A 52 -2.12 9.93 -4.97
N GLU A 53 -2.71 10.74 -5.85
CA GLU A 53 -2.35 10.79 -7.27
C GLU A 53 -0.87 11.15 -7.45
N ASN A 54 -0.40 12.23 -6.82
CA ASN A 54 1.01 12.63 -6.89
C ASN A 54 1.95 11.53 -6.39
N LYS A 55 1.61 10.86 -5.28
CA LYS A 55 2.42 9.75 -4.77
C LYS A 55 2.48 8.60 -5.76
N LEU A 56 1.37 8.24 -6.39
CA LEU A 56 1.33 7.17 -7.38
C LEU A 56 2.19 7.53 -8.59
N ASP A 57 2.07 8.75 -9.11
CA ASP A 57 2.89 9.23 -10.22
C ASP A 57 4.38 9.22 -9.89
N ASP A 58 4.77 9.63 -8.68
CA ASP A 58 6.16 9.53 -8.21
C ASP A 58 6.64 8.07 -8.16
N TYR A 59 5.81 7.14 -7.67
CA TYR A 59 6.16 5.71 -7.65
C TYR A 59 6.35 5.14 -9.05
N PHE A 60 5.44 5.45 -9.98
CA PHE A 60 5.53 4.96 -11.36
C PHE A 60 6.74 5.55 -12.09
N SER A 61 6.97 6.85 -11.95
CA SER A 61 8.10 7.53 -12.58
C SER A 61 9.44 6.98 -12.09
N ASN A 62 9.59 6.75 -10.78
CA ASN A 62 10.79 6.16 -10.20
C ASN A 62 10.97 4.68 -10.58
N ALA A 63 9.88 3.92 -10.68
CA ALA A 63 9.94 2.53 -11.12
C ALA A 63 10.37 2.45 -12.59
N GLN A 64 9.85 3.32 -13.45
CA GLN A 64 10.20 3.37 -14.86
C GLN A 64 11.68 3.72 -15.04
N SER A 65 12.18 4.77 -14.37
CA SER A 65 13.59 5.15 -14.46
C SER A 65 14.53 4.04 -14.00
N SER A 66 14.22 3.39 -12.87
CA SER A 66 15.02 2.26 -12.37
C SER A 66 15.03 1.07 -13.34
N MET A 67 13.92 0.80 -14.01
CA MET A 67 13.84 -0.28 -15.01
C MET A 67 14.65 0.06 -16.27
N GLU A 68 14.61 1.31 -16.72
CA GLU A 68 15.43 1.78 -17.85
C GLU A 68 16.93 1.71 -17.53
N ASP A 69 17.34 2.12 -16.33
CA ASP A 69 18.74 2.04 -15.87
C ASP A 69 19.24 0.59 -15.81
N LYS A 70 18.45 -0.32 -15.22
CA LYS A 70 18.77 -1.76 -15.18
C LYS A 70 18.88 -2.35 -16.58
N LYS A 71 17.98 -1.95 -17.49
CA LYS A 71 18.02 -2.40 -18.89
C LYS A 71 19.30 -1.93 -19.57
N LYS A 72 19.71 -0.68 -19.37
CA LYS A 72 20.95 -0.13 -19.92
C LYS A 72 22.17 -0.86 -19.38
N GLU A 73 22.25 -1.07 -18.06
CA GLU A 73 23.36 -1.79 -17.43
C GLU A 73 23.48 -3.24 -17.94
N LEU A 74 22.34 -3.95 -18.07
CA LEU A 74 22.30 -5.30 -18.61
C LEU A 74 22.75 -5.35 -20.07
N LEU A 75 22.32 -4.39 -20.89
CA LEU A 75 22.75 -4.30 -22.30
C LEU A 75 24.25 -4.03 -22.40
N GLU A 76 24.80 -3.11 -21.60
CA GLU A 76 26.24 -2.82 -21.58
C GLU A 76 27.06 -4.06 -21.16
N LYS A 77 26.60 -4.81 -20.15
CA LYS A 77 27.24 -6.07 -19.73
C LYS A 77 27.18 -7.12 -20.84
N PHE A 78 26.03 -7.26 -21.49
CA PHE A 78 25.84 -8.19 -22.60
C PHE A 78 26.74 -7.85 -23.79
N GLU A 79 26.85 -6.57 -24.16
CA GLU A 79 27.71 -6.13 -25.26
C GLU A 79 29.20 -6.33 -24.95
N LYS A 80 29.63 -6.03 -23.71
CA LYS A 80 31.00 -6.29 -23.25
C LYS A 80 31.34 -7.77 -23.34
N GLU A 81 30.45 -8.64 -22.86
CA GLU A 81 30.67 -10.09 -22.89
C GLU A 81 30.64 -10.64 -24.32
N LYS A 82 29.72 -10.16 -25.15
CA LYS A 82 29.68 -10.48 -26.59
C LYS A 82 30.97 -10.06 -27.30
N LYS A 83 31.55 -8.92 -26.93
CA LYS A 83 32.84 -8.48 -27.47
C LYS A 83 33.98 -9.37 -26.98
N ARG A 84 34.03 -9.70 -25.68
CA ARG A 84 35.01 -10.64 -25.11
C ARG A 84 35.01 -11.97 -25.86
N ILE A 85 33.83 -12.58 -26.06
CA ILE A 85 33.68 -13.86 -26.77
C ILE A 85 34.17 -13.77 -28.21
N LYS A 86 33.85 -12.68 -28.92
CA LYS A 86 34.34 -12.46 -30.29
C LYS A 86 35.86 -12.33 -30.35
N ASP A 87 36.45 -11.60 -29.41
CA ASP A 87 37.89 -11.33 -29.36
C ASP A 87 38.68 -12.56 -28.87
N SER A 88 38.11 -13.38 -27.96
CA SER A 88 38.76 -14.56 -27.40
C SER A 88 38.46 -15.88 -28.14
N GLY A 89 37.48 -15.89 -29.04
CA GLY A 89 37.06 -17.09 -29.77
C GLY A 89 36.50 -18.21 -28.89
N ASP A 90 36.07 -17.87 -27.67
CA ASP A 90 35.61 -18.82 -26.65
C ASP A 90 34.19 -19.30 -26.98
N THR A 91 34.04 -20.57 -27.35
CA THR A 91 32.76 -21.20 -27.71
C THR A 91 32.16 -22.02 -26.55
N SER A 92 32.74 -21.90 -25.34
CA SER A 92 32.21 -22.58 -24.17
C SER A 92 30.81 -22.05 -23.81
N ARG A 93 29.93 -22.96 -23.37
CA ARG A 93 28.57 -22.61 -22.95
C ARG A 93 28.64 -21.80 -21.65
N PRO A 94 27.88 -20.69 -21.51
CA PRO A 94 27.77 -19.97 -20.24
C PRO A 94 27.29 -20.92 -19.13
N ILE A 95 27.89 -20.81 -17.95
CA ILE A 95 27.51 -21.62 -16.79
C ILE A 95 26.08 -21.26 -16.39
N SER A 96 25.21 -22.27 -16.29
CA SER A 96 23.82 -22.07 -15.89
C SER A 96 23.77 -21.65 -14.43
N PRO A 97 22.92 -20.68 -14.04
CA PRO A 97 22.71 -20.34 -12.64
C PRO A 97 22.22 -21.52 -11.78
N MET A 98 21.61 -22.54 -12.40
CA MET A 98 21.19 -23.78 -11.73
C MET A 98 22.32 -24.79 -11.53
N ASP A 99 23.46 -24.62 -12.19
CA ASP A 99 24.64 -25.50 -12.05
C ASP A 99 25.63 -24.96 -10.99
N LEU A 100 25.28 -23.86 -10.31
CA LEU A 100 26.10 -23.15 -9.31
C LEU A 100 25.68 -23.43 -7.85
N ASP A 101 24.95 -24.52 -7.61
CA ASP A 101 24.49 -24.99 -6.29
C ASP A 101 25.55 -25.85 -5.57
#